data_AF-A0A536RME2-F1
#
_entry.id   AF-A0A536RME2-F1
#
_cell.length_a   1.000
_cell.length_b   1.000
_cell.length_c   1.000
_cell.angle_alpha   90.00
_cell.angle_beta   90.00
_cell.angle_gamma   90.00
#
_symmetry.space_group_name_H-M   'P 1'
#
loop_
_entity.id
_entity.type
_entity.pdbx_description
1 polymer ?
#
loop_
_entity_poly.entity_id
_entity_poly.type
_entity_poly.pdbx_seq_one_letter_code
_entity_poly.pdbx_strand_id
1 'polypeptide(L)'
;MPRSIRGRDDFDDALEGARAGGAAIFVCDAETDADLERAVRRLLSRPRPLLLVGSTGLARALRRVLGPENGGRPRGGVSFPAGSGVLIVAGSAHPATRAQVEYATARRLIERLVVDDPGAADAAGVVAGGLLETGRAVALVAPAELAPGGSTRVLAALRAAALAALARTRPGGVAIIGGETAYHVLDGLGHPMLAVESRLCPLVVRTRLMTGPYAGLPLVTKGGSAGAPDLLAAIVRQLGRGVR
;
A
#
# COMPACT_ATOMS: atom_id res chain seq x y z
N MET A 1 -3.58 -2.41 34.41
CA MET A 1 -2.48 -3.35 34.06
C MET A 1 -3.02 -4.38 33.07
N PRO A 2 -2.39 -4.58 31.90
CA PRO A 2 -2.81 -5.63 30.97
C PRO A 2 -2.60 -7.02 31.59
N ARG A 3 -3.56 -7.92 31.43
CA ARG A 3 -3.44 -9.33 31.84
C ARG A 3 -3.34 -10.21 30.58
N SER A 4 -2.34 -11.08 30.56
CA SER A 4 -2.14 -12.09 29.50
C SER A 4 -3.04 -13.28 29.78
N ILE A 5 -3.76 -13.72 28.75
CA ILE A 5 -4.58 -14.94 28.77
C ILE A 5 -3.84 -15.98 27.94
N ARG A 6 -3.39 -17.07 28.59
CA ARG A 6 -2.70 -18.19 27.94
C ARG A 6 -3.73 -19.21 27.49
N GLY A 7 -3.86 -19.45 26.20
CA GLY A 7 -4.89 -20.32 25.67
C GLY A 7 -4.47 -21.79 25.59
N ARG A 8 -5.26 -22.68 26.18
CA ARG A 8 -5.86 -23.77 25.37
C ARG A 8 -7.23 -24.26 25.85
N ASP A 9 -7.54 -24.26 27.16
CA ASP A 9 -8.85 -24.73 27.66
C ASP A 9 -9.64 -23.72 28.52
N ASP A 10 -9.00 -22.73 29.12
CA ASP A 10 -9.57 -21.77 30.08
C ASP A 10 -9.82 -20.37 29.50
N PHE A 11 -9.69 -20.18 28.18
CA PHE A 11 -9.75 -18.84 27.55
C PHE A 11 -10.97 -18.03 27.98
N ASP A 12 -12.14 -18.67 28.05
CA ASP A 12 -13.38 -17.99 28.40
C ASP A 12 -13.43 -17.62 29.89
N ASP A 13 -13.04 -18.54 30.77
CA ASP A 13 -13.00 -18.32 32.22
C ASP A 13 -11.96 -17.26 32.59
N ALA A 14 -10.79 -17.29 31.94
CA ALA A 14 -9.73 -16.30 32.13
C ALA A 14 -10.18 -14.91 31.67
N LEU A 15 -10.93 -14.81 30.57
CA LEU A 15 -11.47 -13.55 30.09
C LEU A 15 -12.54 -13.00 31.04
N GLU A 16 -13.51 -13.83 31.45
CA GLU A 16 -14.59 -13.40 32.36
C GLU A 16 -14.03 -13.03 33.74
N GLY A 17 -13.08 -13.81 34.27
CA GLY A 17 -12.40 -13.49 35.52
C GLY A 17 -11.61 -12.19 35.45
N ALA A 18 -10.90 -11.93 34.34
CA ALA A 18 -10.20 -10.68 34.14
C ALA A 18 -11.16 -9.49 33.99
N ARG A 19 -12.28 -9.66 33.29
CA ARG A 19 -13.34 -8.65 33.13
C ARG A 19 -14.03 -8.34 34.46
N ALA A 20 -14.37 -9.35 35.26
CA ALA A 20 -14.91 -9.17 36.61
C ALA A 20 -13.91 -8.44 37.53
N GLY A 21 -12.61 -8.64 37.31
CA GLY A 21 -11.54 -7.87 37.95
C GLY A 21 -11.31 -6.46 37.39
N GLY A 22 -12.18 -5.96 36.50
CA GLY A 22 -12.12 -4.61 35.94
C GLY A 22 -11.15 -4.42 34.77
N ALA A 23 -10.64 -5.50 34.16
CA ALA A 23 -9.76 -5.38 32.99
C ALA A 23 -10.55 -4.94 31.74
N ALA A 24 -10.02 -3.93 31.03
CA ALA A 24 -10.57 -3.44 29.76
C ALA A 24 -9.71 -3.84 28.54
N ILE A 25 -8.46 -4.25 28.75
CA ILE A 25 -7.51 -4.64 27.71
C ILE A 25 -7.03 -6.06 27.98
N PHE A 26 -7.18 -6.92 26.98
CA PHE A 26 -6.82 -8.33 27.04
C PHE A 26 -5.75 -8.62 25.99
N VAL A 27 -4.65 -9.23 26.43
CA VAL A 27 -3.59 -9.69 25.53
C VAL A 27 -3.72 -11.20 25.40
N CYS A 28 -4.03 -11.67 24.20
CA CYS A 28 -4.21 -13.08 23.91
C CYS A 28 -2.94 -13.62 23.27
N ASP A 29 -2.29 -14.58 23.91
CA ASP A 29 -1.12 -15.23 23.33
C ASP A 29 -1.54 -16.14 22.16
N ALA A 30 -0.72 -16.16 21.11
CA ALA A 30 -0.91 -17.05 19.97
C ALA A 30 0.46 -17.46 19.39
N GLU A 31 0.67 -18.77 19.26
CA GLU A 31 1.87 -19.34 18.66
C GLU A 31 1.63 -19.72 17.20
N THR A 32 0.38 -20.08 16.87
CA THR A 32 -0.02 -20.53 15.55
C THR A 32 -1.19 -19.71 14.98
N ASP A 33 -1.36 -19.78 13.66
CA ASP A 33 -2.55 -19.23 12.97
C ASP A 33 -3.86 -19.81 13.56
N ALA A 34 -3.85 -21.07 14.00
CA ALA A 34 -5.02 -21.72 14.60
C ALA A 34 -5.38 -21.17 15.98
N ASP A 35 -4.39 -20.72 16.76
CA ASP A 35 -4.63 -20.06 18.05
C ASP A 35 -5.33 -18.71 17.85
N LEU A 36 -4.89 -17.93 16.86
CA LEU A 36 -5.55 -16.67 16.49
C LEU A 36 -6.99 -16.89 16.04
N GLU A 37 -7.24 -17.89 15.18
CA GLU A 37 -8.59 -18.21 14.73
C GLU A 37 -9.51 -18.62 15.89
N ARG A 38 -9.02 -19.45 16.81
CA ARG A 38 -9.76 -19.88 18.00
C ARG A 38 -10.09 -18.69 18.91
N ALA A 39 -9.12 -17.82 19.18
CA ALA A 39 -9.33 -16.61 19.97
C ALA A 39 -10.37 -15.69 19.31
N VAL A 40 -10.25 -15.44 18.01
CA VAL A 40 -11.20 -14.59 17.27
C VAL A 40 -12.62 -15.17 17.30
N ARG A 41 -12.81 -16.49 17.10
CA ARG A 41 -14.14 -17.12 17.21
C ARG A 41 -14.80 -16.87 18.56
N ARG A 42 -14.05 -17.08 19.65
CA ARG A 42 -14.54 -16.89 21.04
C ARG A 42 -14.77 -15.41 21.39
N LEU A 43 -14.01 -14.50 20.81
CA LEU A 43 -14.21 -13.06 21.01
C LEU A 43 -15.43 -12.54 20.24
N LEU A 44 -15.65 -13.00 19.01
CA LEU A 44 -16.78 -12.55 18.18
C LEU A 44 -18.14 -13.04 18.68
N SER A 45 -18.19 -14.13 19.46
CA SER A 45 -19.43 -14.62 20.08
C SER A 45 -19.85 -13.83 21.32
N ARG A 46 -19.10 -12.80 21.72
CA ARG A 46 -19.34 -12.03 22.96
C ARG A 46 -20.09 -10.71 22.74
N PRO A 47 -20.71 -10.16 23.81
CA PRO A 47 -21.38 -8.86 23.77
C PRO A 47 -20.43 -7.72 23.36
N ARG A 48 -20.96 -6.77 22.60
CA ARG A 48 -20.27 -5.53 22.19
C ARG A 48 -20.32 -4.49 23.34
N PRO A 49 -19.41 -3.49 23.38
CA PRO A 49 -18.37 -3.17 22.39
C PRO A 49 -17.13 -4.07 22.48
N LEU A 50 -16.60 -4.45 21.32
CA LEU A 50 -15.34 -5.21 21.17
C LEU A 50 -14.46 -4.50 20.15
N LEU A 51 -13.26 -4.11 20.59
CA LEU A 51 -12.20 -3.57 19.72
C LEU A 51 -11.07 -4.59 19.60
N LEU A 52 -10.84 -5.08 18.40
CA LEU A 52 -9.72 -5.97 18.08
C LEU A 52 -8.53 -5.11 17.64
N VAL A 53 -7.40 -5.29 18.31
CA VAL A 53 -6.14 -4.59 17.98
C VAL A 53 -5.07 -5.64 17.70
N GLY A 54 -4.45 -5.58 16.52
CA GLY A 54 -3.43 -6.54 16.13
C GLY A 54 -2.89 -6.32 14.73
N SER A 55 -1.96 -7.18 14.32
CA SER A 55 -1.29 -7.13 13.01
C SER A 55 -2.09 -7.87 11.92
N THR A 56 -1.43 -8.13 10.80
CA THR A 56 -1.97 -8.93 9.68
C THR A 56 -2.36 -10.36 10.08
N GLY A 57 -1.74 -10.93 11.13
CA GLY A 57 -2.12 -12.23 11.68
C GLY A 57 -3.57 -12.24 12.17
N LEU A 58 -3.94 -11.26 13.00
CA LEU A 58 -5.29 -11.10 13.52
C LEU A 58 -6.29 -10.81 12.39
N ALA A 59 -5.91 -9.96 11.43
CA ALA A 59 -6.76 -9.68 10.26
C ALA A 59 -7.04 -10.92 9.41
N ARG A 60 -6.05 -11.81 9.23
CA ARG A 60 -6.23 -13.10 8.53
C ARG A 60 -7.17 -14.02 9.31
N ALA A 61 -6.98 -14.15 10.62
CA ALA A 61 -7.86 -14.94 11.47
C ALA A 61 -9.31 -14.43 11.41
N LEU A 62 -9.51 -13.11 11.51
CA LEU A 62 -10.81 -12.47 11.35
C LEU A 62 -11.47 -12.80 10.02
N ARG A 63 -10.72 -12.70 8.91
CA ARG A 63 -11.23 -13.03 7.57
C ARG A 63 -11.61 -14.51 7.41
N ARG A 64 -10.87 -15.43 8.03
CA ARG A 64 -11.18 -16.87 8.02
C ARG A 64 -12.40 -17.20 8.86
N VAL A 65 -12.58 -16.53 9.99
CA VAL A 65 -13.71 -16.75 10.90
C VAL A 65 -15.01 -16.17 10.36
N LEU A 66 -15.00 -14.92 9.88
CA LEU A 66 -16.19 -14.28 9.31
C LEU A 66 -16.60 -14.90 7.96
N GLY A 67 -15.70 -15.64 7.32
CA GLY A 67 -15.90 -16.14 5.97
C GLY A 67 -15.89 -15.00 4.94
N PRO A 68 -16.03 -15.32 3.65
CA PRO A 68 -16.36 -14.29 2.67
C PRO A 68 -17.76 -13.79 3.01
N GLU A 69 -17.90 -12.50 3.32
CA GLU A 69 -19.15 -11.86 2.93
C GLU A 69 -19.28 -12.07 1.42
N ASN A 70 -20.49 -12.29 0.93
CA ASN A 70 -20.79 -12.23 -0.50
C ASN A 70 -20.50 -10.78 -0.95
N GLY A 71 -19.22 -10.45 -1.07
CA GLY A 71 -18.73 -9.16 -1.49
C GLY A 71 -19.44 -8.90 -2.80
N GLY A 72 -20.29 -7.88 -2.80
CA GLY A 72 -21.18 -7.60 -3.91
C GLY A 72 -20.40 -7.76 -5.21
N ARG A 73 -20.96 -8.54 -6.14
CA ARG A 73 -20.43 -8.65 -7.50
C ARG A 73 -19.93 -7.28 -7.94
N PRO A 74 -18.74 -7.15 -8.57
CA PRO A 74 -18.29 -5.87 -9.08
C PRO A 74 -19.45 -5.25 -9.84
N ARG A 75 -20.00 -4.15 -9.31
CA ARG A 75 -21.09 -3.43 -9.96
C ARG A 75 -20.54 -3.04 -11.33
N GLY A 76 -21.34 -3.25 -12.37
CA GLY A 76 -20.96 -3.10 -13.78
C GLY A 76 -20.01 -1.94 -14.01
N GLY A 77 -18.94 -2.20 -14.78
CA GLY A 77 -17.75 -1.36 -14.84
C GLY A 77 -18.07 0.10 -15.10
N VAL A 78 -17.75 0.95 -14.12
CA VAL A 78 -17.63 2.39 -14.38
C VAL A 78 -16.48 2.56 -15.36
N SER A 79 -16.77 3.12 -16.53
CA SER A 79 -15.73 3.48 -17.49
C SER A 79 -14.94 4.65 -16.93
N PHE A 80 -13.62 4.50 -16.89
CA PHE A 80 -12.73 5.55 -16.43
C PHE A 80 -11.88 6.06 -17.60
N PRO A 81 -11.47 7.33 -17.58
CA PRO A 81 -10.61 7.87 -18.62
C PRO A 81 -9.33 7.04 -18.77
N ALA A 82 -9.02 6.66 -20.00
CA ALA A 82 -7.76 6.01 -20.33
C ALA A 82 -6.61 7.00 -20.15
N GLY A 83 -5.51 6.54 -19.57
CA GLY A 83 -4.26 7.28 -19.45
C GLY A 83 -3.14 6.59 -20.22
N SER A 84 -2.04 7.30 -20.43
CA SER A 84 -0.84 6.77 -21.09
C SER A 84 0.33 6.66 -20.12
N GLY A 85 1.19 5.65 -20.31
CA GLY A 85 2.37 5.47 -19.47
C GLY A 85 2.07 5.01 -18.04
N VAL A 86 3.13 4.87 -17.24
CA VAL A 86 3.05 4.40 -15.84
C VAL A 86 3.96 5.27 -14.98
N LEU A 87 3.39 5.90 -13.96
CA LEU A 87 4.18 6.65 -12.97
C LEU A 87 4.55 5.73 -11.81
N ILE A 88 5.83 5.67 -11.47
CA ILE A 88 6.35 4.98 -10.30
C ILE A 88 6.93 6.04 -9.35
N VAL A 89 6.57 5.96 -8.07
CA VAL A 89 7.14 6.82 -7.02
C VAL A 89 7.78 5.91 -5.97
N ALA A 90 9.10 5.97 -5.85
CA ALA A 90 9.88 5.06 -5.03
C ALA A 90 10.79 5.81 -4.06
N GLY A 91 10.30 6.02 -2.84
CA GLY A 91 11.07 6.64 -1.76
C GLY A 91 11.76 5.65 -0.82
N SER A 92 11.52 4.33 -0.99
CA SER A 92 12.11 3.33 -0.11
C SER A 92 13.63 3.17 -0.34
N ALA A 93 14.42 3.35 0.71
CA ALA A 93 15.86 3.06 0.73
C ALA A 93 16.19 1.56 0.80
N HIS A 94 15.19 0.68 0.77
CA HIS A 94 15.40 -0.76 0.92
C HIS A 94 16.17 -1.34 -0.30
N PRO A 95 17.19 -2.21 -0.09
CA PRO A 95 18.00 -2.78 -1.18
C PRO A 95 17.16 -3.45 -2.28
N ALA A 96 16.09 -4.16 -1.91
CA ALA A 96 15.17 -4.78 -2.87
C ALA A 96 14.52 -3.75 -3.82
N THR A 97 14.15 -2.56 -3.34
CA THR A 97 13.58 -1.50 -4.19
C THR A 97 14.65 -0.96 -5.14
N ARG A 98 15.88 -0.72 -4.66
CA ARG A 98 17.00 -0.27 -5.50
C ARG A 98 17.29 -1.26 -6.63
N ALA A 99 17.43 -2.55 -6.29
CA ALA A 99 17.69 -3.61 -7.25
C ALA A 99 16.58 -3.72 -8.32
N GLN A 100 15.31 -3.54 -7.93
CA GLN A 100 14.18 -3.57 -8.87
C GLN A 100 14.18 -2.37 -9.83
N VAL A 101 14.49 -1.16 -9.32
CA VAL A 101 14.63 0.05 -10.14
C VAL A 101 15.80 -0.10 -11.11
N GLU A 102 16.96 -0.56 -10.63
CA GLU A 102 18.14 -0.80 -11.46
C GLU A 102 17.87 -1.86 -12.53
N TYR A 103 17.28 -2.99 -12.16
CA TYR A 103 16.91 -4.06 -13.07
C TYR A 103 16.01 -3.56 -14.22
N ALA A 104 15.00 -2.74 -13.88
CA ALA A 104 14.06 -2.19 -14.86
C ALA A 104 14.70 -1.10 -15.73
N THR A 105 15.54 -0.25 -15.15
CA THR A 105 16.28 0.81 -15.87
C THR A 105 17.27 0.21 -16.87
N ALA A 106 18.06 -0.80 -16.45
CA ALA A 106 19.03 -1.48 -17.31
C ALA A 106 18.38 -2.16 -18.54
N ARG A 107 17.11 -2.55 -18.41
CA ARG A 107 16.31 -3.14 -19.49
C ARG A 107 15.49 -2.12 -20.28
N ARG A 108 15.67 -0.82 -20.02
CA ARG A 108 14.94 0.29 -20.64
C ARG A 108 13.41 0.17 -20.48
N LEU A 109 12.96 -0.45 -19.40
CA LEU A 109 11.54 -0.61 -19.10
C LEU A 109 10.95 0.63 -18.42
N ILE A 110 11.79 1.43 -17.76
CA ILE A 110 11.43 2.67 -17.07
C ILE A 110 12.48 3.74 -17.36
N GLU A 111 12.07 5.01 -17.41
CA GLU A 111 12.98 6.15 -17.22
C GLU A 111 13.15 6.40 -15.73
N ARG A 112 14.39 6.57 -15.25
CA ARG A 112 14.66 6.86 -13.84
C ARG A 112 14.98 8.35 -13.68
N LEU A 113 14.21 9.05 -12.84
CA LEU A 113 14.45 10.43 -12.44
C LEU A 113 14.70 10.48 -10.93
N VAL A 114 15.88 10.93 -10.53
CA VAL A 114 16.22 11.11 -9.11
C VAL A 114 15.61 12.42 -8.62
N VAL A 115 14.95 12.37 -7.46
CA VAL A 115 14.33 13.53 -6.81
C VAL A 115 14.86 13.60 -5.39
N ASP A 116 15.77 14.54 -5.16
CA ASP A 116 16.50 14.74 -3.90
C ASP A 116 16.09 16.02 -3.15
N ASP A 117 15.45 16.97 -3.85
CA ASP A 117 15.10 18.28 -3.31
C ASP A 117 13.72 18.81 -3.78
N PRO A 118 12.93 19.49 -2.91
CA PRO A 118 11.68 20.12 -3.31
C PRO A 118 11.81 21.18 -4.41
N GLY A 119 12.92 21.90 -4.50
CA GLY A 119 13.16 22.90 -5.57
C GLY A 119 13.34 22.27 -6.95
N ALA A 120 13.80 21.02 -7.02
CA ALA A 120 13.90 20.25 -8.26
C ALA A 120 12.63 19.44 -8.57
N ALA A 121 11.71 19.32 -7.61
CA ALA A 121 10.55 18.45 -7.71
C ALA A 121 9.61 18.83 -8.86
N ASP A 122 9.32 20.13 -9.03
CA ASP A 122 8.45 20.60 -10.11
C ASP A 122 9.05 20.30 -11.49
N ALA A 123 10.35 20.57 -11.67
CA ALA A 123 11.05 20.26 -12.91
C ALA A 123 11.05 18.75 -13.20
N ALA A 124 11.32 17.92 -12.20
CA ALA A 124 11.26 16.46 -12.32
C ALA A 124 9.85 15.97 -12.67
N GLY A 125 8.81 16.55 -12.06
CA GLY A 125 7.42 16.27 -12.36
C GLY A 125 7.01 16.68 -13.76
N VAL A 126 7.49 17.83 -14.25
CA VAL A 126 7.28 18.31 -15.62
C VAL A 126 7.88 17.34 -16.63
N VAL A 127 9.13 16.92 -16.43
CA VAL A 127 9.82 15.94 -17.28
C VAL A 127 9.09 14.60 -17.24
N ALA A 128 8.70 14.13 -16.06
CA ALA A 128 7.94 12.90 -15.91
C ALA A 128 6.61 12.95 -16.66
N GLY A 129 5.86 14.05 -16.55
CA GLY A 129 4.60 14.27 -17.26
C GLY A 129 4.76 14.14 -18.78
N GLY A 130 5.74 14.83 -19.37
CA GLY A 130 5.99 14.74 -20.82
C GLY A 130 6.37 13.32 -21.27
N LEU A 131 7.13 12.58 -20.47
CA LEU A 131 7.47 11.19 -20.77
C LEU A 131 6.24 10.26 -20.67
N LEU A 132 5.38 10.47 -19.68
CA LEU A 132 4.14 9.70 -19.51
C LEU A 132 3.19 9.91 -20.69
N GLU A 133 3.07 11.15 -21.22
CA GLU A 133 2.27 11.46 -22.40
C GLU A 133 2.66 10.60 -23.62
N THR A 134 3.96 10.34 -23.78
CA THR A 134 4.49 9.44 -24.84
C THR A 134 4.25 7.95 -24.58
N GLY A 135 3.54 7.58 -23.51
CA GLY A 135 3.23 6.20 -23.16
C GLY A 135 4.34 5.48 -22.39
N ARG A 136 5.39 6.19 -21.95
CA ARG A 136 6.53 5.59 -21.23
C ARG A 136 6.21 5.35 -19.76
N ALA A 137 6.94 4.42 -19.14
CA ALA A 137 6.97 4.30 -17.69
C ALA A 137 8.11 5.16 -17.12
N VAL A 138 7.84 5.89 -16.04
CA VAL A 138 8.78 6.81 -15.40
C VAL A 138 8.81 6.54 -13.91
N ALA A 139 10.00 6.47 -13.32
CA ALA A 139 10.20 6.29 -11.89
C ALA A 139 10.86 7.53 -11.27
N LEU A 140 10.09 8.22 -10.42
CA LEU A 140 10.59 9.23 -9.48
C LEU A 140 11.18 8.49 -8.28
N VAL A 141 12.49 8.58 -8.08
CA VAL A 141 13.21 7.79 -7.07
C VAL A 141 13.95 8.68 -6.08
N ALA A 142 13.95 8.28 -4.81
CA ALA A 142 14.84 8.88 -3.82
C ALA A 142 16.33 8.69 -4.21
N PRO A 143 17.22 9.59 -3.76
CA PRO A 143 18.66 9.41 -3.94
C PRO A 143 19.16 8.16 -3.20
N ALA A 144 20.29 7.62 -3.67
CA ALA A 144 20.88 6.40 -3.09
C ALA A 144 21.33 6.63 -1.64
N GLU A 145 21.89 7.81 -1.36
CA GLU A 145 22.34 8.23 -0.03
C GLU A 145 21.50 9.43 0.41
N LEU A 146 21.04 9.38 1.66
CA LEU A 146 20.27 10.46 2.28
C LEU A 146 21.18 11.22 3.25
N ALA A 147 21.16 12.55 3.15
CA ALA A 147 21.73 13.40 4.18
C ALA A 147 20.96 13.22 5.51
N PRO A 148 21.57 13.52 6.68
CA PRO A 148 20.87 13.50 7.97
C PRO A 148 19.61 14.37 7.95
N GLY A 149 18.46 13.81 8.36
CA GLY A 149 17.16 14.49 8.28
C GLY A 149 16.56 14.59 6.87
N GLY A 150 17.21 14.00 5.85
CA GLY A 150 16.81 14.09 4.45
C GLY A 150 15.58 13.28 4.08
N SER A 151 15.14 12.31 4.88
CA SER A 151 13.99 11.45 4.55
C SER A 151 12.70 12.26 4.35
N THR A 152 12.35 13.14 5.29
CA THR A 152 11.14 13.98 5.18
C THR A 152 11.19 14.92 3.98
N ARG A 153 12.36 15.55 3.73
CA ARG A 153 12.56 16.47 2.59
C ARG A 153 12.42 15.73 1.26
N VAL A 154 13.01 14.54 1.15
CA VAL A 154 12.90 13.70 -0.05
C VAL A 154 11.48 13.19 -0.25
N LEU A 155 10.77 12.80 0.82
CA LEU A 155 9.36 12.39 0.73
C LEU A 155 8.46 13.55 0.26
N ALA A 156 8.70 14.77 0.75
CA ALA A 156 8.02 15.97 0.28
C ALA A 156 8.33 16.28 -1.18
N ALA A 157 9.60 16.14 -1.60
CA ALA A 157 10.02 16.33 -2.98
C ALA A 157 9.38 15.29 -3.92
N LEU A 158 9.38 14.01 -3.53
CA LEU A 158 8.72 12.94 -4.29
C LEU A 158 7.22 13.17 -4.41
N ARG A 159 6.56 13.63 -3.34
CA ARG A 159 5.15 14.05 -3.38
C ARG A 159 4.96 15.18 -4.39
N ALA A 160 5.72 16.26 -4.28
CA ALA A 160 5.59 17.42 -5.18
C ALA A 160 5.82 17.02 -6.65
N ALA A 161 6.87 16.25 -6.95
CA ALA A 161 7.15 15.77 -8.29
C ALA A 161 6.05 14.86 -8.83
N ALA A 162 5.51 13.96 -8.00
CA ALA A 162 4.40 13.10 -8.41
C ALA A 162 3.13 13.92 -8.72
N LEU A 163 2.80 14.92 -7.89
CA LEU A 163 1.64 15.79 -8.13
C LEU A 163 1.83 16.65 -9.38
N ALA A 164 3.03 17.20 -9.61
CA ALA A 164 3.34 17.96 -10.81
C ALA A 164 3.24 17.09 -12.08
N ALA A 165 3.67 15.82 -12.03
CA ALA A 165 3.50 14.87 -13.14
C ALA A 165 2.02 14.56 -13.41
N LEU A 166 1.25 14.28 -12.35
CA LEU A 166 -0.18 13.98 -12.44
C LEU A 166 -1.02 15.17 -12.93
N ALA A 167 -0.64 16.40 -12.56
CA ALA A 167 -1.30 17.62 -12.99
C ALA A 167 -1.13 17.88 -14.50
N ARG A 168 -0.05 17.36 -15.09
CA ARG A 168 0.20 17.47 -16.53
C ARG A 168 -0.54 16.42 -17.34
N THR A 169 -0.48 15.17 -16.89
CA THR A 169 -1.09 14.08 -17.63
C THR A 169 -1.63 13.01 -16.69
N ARG A 170 -2.68 12.34 -17.14
CA ARG A 170 -3.27 11.21 -16.45
C ARG A 170 -2.54 9.94 -16.88
N PRO A 171 -1.74 9.29 -16.00
CA PRO A 171 -1.07 8.06 -16.37
C PRO A 171 -2.05 6.90 -16.53
N GLY A 172 -1.66 5.86 -17.26
CA GLY A 172 -2.42 4.59 -17.32
C GLY A 172 -2.47 3.88 -15.96
N GLY A 173 -1.50 4.15 -15.09
CA GLY A 173 -1.53 3.76 -13.69
C GLY A 173 -0.36 4.32 -12.89
N VAL A 174 -0.46 4.21 -11.57
CA VAL A 174 0.55 4.66 -10.62
C VAL A 174 1.04 3.47 -9.79
N ALA A 175 2.32 3.39 -9.50
CA ALA A 175 2.89 2.49 -8.52
C ALA A 175 3.61 3.30 -7.44
N ILE A 176 3.28 3.08 -6.17
CA ILE A 176 3.96 3.73 -5.04
C ILE A 176 4.69 2.67 -4.21
N ILE A 177 5.98 2.91 -3.98
CA ILE A 177 6.87 1.96 -3.31
C ILE A 177 7.38 2.56 -1.99
N GLY A 178 7.02 1.92 -0.88
CA GLY A 178 7.31 2.38 0.47
C GLY A 178 6.06 2.90 1.19
N GLY A 179 5.94 2.59 2.49
CA GLY A 179 4.79 2.98 3.30
C GLY A 179 4.70 4.50 3.51
N GLU A 180 5.80 5.13 3.90
CA GLU A 180 5.86 6.59 4.05
C GLU A 180 5.66 7.30 2.71
N THR A 181 6.24 6.79 1.62
CA THR A 181 6.02 7.32 0.28
C THR A 181 4.55 7.25 -0.12
N ALA A 182 3.89 6.11 0.14
CA ALA A 182 2.45 5.95 -0.09
C ALA A 182 1.64 6.95 0.73
N TYR A 183 1.95 7.12 2.02
CA TYR A 183 1.30 8.10 2.87
C TYR A 183 1.42 9.52 2.30
N HIS A 184 2.63 10.01 2.02
CA HIS A 184 2.85 11.38 1.55
C HIS A 184 2.24 11.66 0.18
N VAL A 185 2.33 10.72 -0.76
CA VAL A 185 1.72 10.88 -2.09
C VAL A 185 0.20 10.88 -1.99
N LEU A 186 -0.40 9.96 -1.21
CA LEU A 186 -1.85 9.89 -1.03
C LEU A 186 -2.40 11.10 -0.27
N ASP A 187 -1.67 11.61 0.73
CA ASP A 187 -1.97 12.89 1.38
C ASP A 187 -1.92 14.05 0.38
N GLY A 188 -0.95 14.04 -0.53
CA GLY A 188 -0.88 14.93 -1.69
C GLY A 188 -2.11 14.92 -2.59
N LEU A 189 -2.78 13.78 -2.66
CA LEU A 189 -4.00 13.59 -3.45
C LEU A 189 -5.28 13.82 -2.63
N GLY A 190 -5.17 14.30 -1.40
CA GLY A 190 -6.31 14.55 -0.51
C GLY A 190 -6.88 13.29 0.13
N HIS A 191 -6.05 12.26 0.37
CA HIS A 191 -6.44 10.98 0.97
C HIS A 191 -7.64 10.31 0.27
N PRO A 192 -7.50 9.94 -1.01
CA PRO A 192 -8.59 9.33 -1.76
C PRO A 192 -8.99 7.97 -1.17
N MET A 193 -10.27 7.63 -1.28
CA MET A 193 -10.74 6.28 -0.95
C MET A 193 -10.15 5.29 -1.96
N LEU A 194 -9.58 4.18 -1.45
CA LEU A 194 -8.99 3.13 -2.27
C LEU A 194 -9.89 1.89 -2.27
N ALA A 195 -10.29 1.43 -3.46
CA ALA A 195 -10.87 0.11 -3.61
C ALA A 195 -9.76 -0.91 -3.88
N VAL A 196 -9.62 -1.92 -3.02
CA VAL A 196 -8.67 -3.03 -3.23
C VAL A 196 -9.25 -3.96 -4.30
N GLU A 197 -8.55 -4.08 -5.43
CA GLU A 197 -9.00 -4.91 -6.56
C GLU A 197 -8.42 -6.32 -6.49
N SER A 198 -7.11 -6.41 -6.24
CA SER A 198 -6.42 -7.69 -6.20
C SER A 198 -5.10 -7.60 -5.43
N ARG A 199 -4.61 -8.76 -5.00
CA ARG A 199 -3.27 -8.92 -4.46
C ARG A 199 -2.40 -9.52 -5.55
N LEU A 200 -1.28 -8.87 -5.89
CA LEU A 200 -0.34 -9.38 -6.89
C LEU A 200 0.60 -10.41 -6.24
N CYS A 201 1.16 -10.04 -5.10
CA CYS A 201 1.95 -10.91 -4.23
C CYS A 201 1.91 -10.35 -2.79
N PRO A 202 2.52 -11.02 -1.78
CA PRO A 202 2.55 -10.49 -0.42
C PRO A 202 3.08 -9.06 -0.35
N LEU A 203 2.35 -8.17 0.35
CA LEU A 203 2.66 -6.74 0.49
C LEU A 203 2.63 -5.93 -0.82
N VAL A 204 2.00 -6.46 -1.87
CA VAL A 204 1.81 -5.77 -3.15
C VAL A 204 0.36 -5.90 -3.59
N VAL A 205 -0.37 -4.79 -3.54
CA VAL A 205 -1.80 -4.77 -3.84
C VAL A 205 -2.09 -3.82 -4.98
N ARG A 206 -2.99 -4.24 -5.85
CA ARG A 206 -3.61 -3.38 -6.84
C ARG A 206 -4.89 -2.82 -6.25
N THR A 207 -5.02 -1.53 -6.40
CA THR A 207 -6.14 -0.73 -5.92
C THR A 207 -6.60 0.21 -7.03
N ARG A 208 -7.72 0.86 -6.81
CA ARG A 208 -8.20 1.95 -7.65
C ARG A 208 -8.58 3.13 -6.78
N LEU A 209 -8.22 4.34 -7.24
CA LEU A 209 -8.70 5.57 -6.62
C LEU A 209 -10.21 5.70 -6.88
N MET A 210 -11.02 5.85 -5.84
CA MET A 210 -12.47 5.95 -5.95
C MET A 210 -12.98 7.39 -5.92
N THR A 211 -12.20 8.30 -5.35
CA THR A 211 -12.57 9.70 -5.14
C THR A 211 -11.44 10.64 -5.59
N GLY A 212 -11.77 11.92 -5.73
CA GLY A 212 -10.82 12.97 -6.14
C GLY A 212 -10.65 13.10 -7.67
N PRO A 213 -9.79 14.02 -8.12
CA PRO A 213 -9.61 14.35 -9.54
C PRO A 213 -9.09 13.18 -10.39
N TYR A 214 -8.47 12.19 -9.75
CA TYR A 214 -7.93 11.00 -10.37
C TYR A 214 -8.79 9.74 -10.12
N ALA A 215 -10.05 9.91 -9.73
CA ALA A 215 -10.98 8.78 -9.58
C ALA A 215 -10.97 7.89 -10.82
N GLY A 216 -10.79 6.59 -10.61
CA GLY A 216 -10.60 5.59 -11.65
C GLY A 216 -9.18 5.15 -11.91
N LEU A 217 -8.18 5.94 -11.48
CA LEU A 217 -6.78 5.65 -11.74
C LEU A 217 -6.34 4.35 -11.02
N PRO A 218 -5.81 3.35 -11.74
CA PRO A 218 -5.21 2.18 -11.13
C PRO A 218 -3.97 2.56 -10.32
N LEU A 219 -3.89 2.05 -9.09
CA LEU A 219 -2.78 2.29 -8.18
C LEU A 219 -2.27 0.96 -7.63
N VAL A 220 -0.97 0.71 -7.75
CA VAL A 220 -0.29 -0.37 -7.03
C VAL A 220 0.47 0.21 -5.86
N THR A 221 0.31 -0.36 -4.66
CA THR A 221 1.18 -0.07 -3.52
C THR A 221 2.05 -1.28 -3.22
N LYS A 222 3.34 -1.02 -2.92
CA LYS A 222 4.35 -2.05 -2.65
C LYS A 222 5.11 -1.72 -1.38
N GLY A 223 5.22 -2.69 -0.46
CA GLY A 223 6.19 -2.59 0.65
C GLY A 223 7.63 -2.54 0.12
N GLY A 224 8.51 -1.78 0.77
CA GLY A 224 9.88 -1.56 0.29
C GLY A 224 10.70 -2.84 0.09
N SER A 225 10.51 -3.83 0.95
CA SER A 225 11.21 -5.12 0.93
C SER A 225 10.59 -6.20 0.03
N ALA A 226 9.41 -5.95 -0.56
CA ALA A 226 8.60 -7.01 -1.14
C ALA A 226 8.97 -7.39 -2.59
N GLY A 227 8.91 -8.68 -2.90
CA GLY A 227 8.89 -9.22 -4.26
C GLY A 227 10.25 -9.37 -4.95
N ALA A 228 10.22 -10.08 -6.08
CA ALA A 228 11.40 -10.43 -6.87
C ALA A 228 11.98 -9.23 -7.64
N PRO A 229 13.23 -9.32 -8.15
CA PRO A 229 13.88 -8.22 -8.90
C PRO A 229 13.11 -7.74 -10.14
N ASP A 230 12.34 -8.60 -10.78
CA ASP A 230 11.54 -8.31 -11.97
C ASP A 230 10.12 -7.81 -11.67
N LEU A 231 9.73 -7.71 -10.40
CA LEU A 231 8.38 -7.31 -9.99
C LEU A 231 7.97 -5.95 -10.57
N LEU A 232 8.88 -4.97 -10.62
CA LEU A 232 8.57 -3.65 -11.15
C LEU A 232 8.20 -3.72 -12.64
N ALA A 233 8.86 -4.59 -13.41
CA ALA A 233 8.51 -4.84 -14.81
C ALA A 233 7.10 -5.46 -14.95
N ALA A 234 6.73 -6.38 -14.05
CA ALA A 234 5.39 -6.94 -14.02
C ALA A 234 4.32 -5.88 -13.70
N ILE A 235 4.59 -5.00 -12.73
CA ILE A 235 3.71 -3.87 -12.38
C ILE A 235 3.52 -2.93 -13.58
N VAL A 236 4.61 -2.54 -14.26
CA VAL A 236 4.54 -1.67 -15.44
C VAL A 236 3.68 -2.30 -16.54
N ARG A 237 3.87 -3.59 -16.85
CA ARG A 237 3.06 -4.29 -17.86
C ARG A 237 1.59 -4.35 -17.49
N GLN A 238 1.26 -4.53 -16.21
CA GLN A 238 -0.12 -4.63 -15.74
C GLN A 238 -0.83 -3.27 -15.68
N LEU A 239 -0.09 -2.18 -15.39
CA LEU A 239 -0.65 -0.83 -15.36
C LEU A 239 -0.71 -0.19 -16.76
N GLY A 240 0.25 -0.49 -17.65
CA GLY A 240 0.28 0.00 -19.03
C GLY A 240 -0.74 -0.66 -19.95
N ARG A 241 -1.25 -1.84 -19.59
CA ARG A 241 -2.42 -2.44 -20.23
C ARG A 241 -3.67 -1.77 -19.62
N GLY A 242 -4.12 -0.68 -20.24
CA GLY A 242 -5.44 -0.11 -19.94
C GLY A 242 -6.49 -1.21 -19.93
N VAL A 243 -7.46 -1.12 -19.02
CA VAL A 243 -8.58 -2.08 -18.92
C VAL A 243 -9.25 -2.13 -20.30
N ARG A 244 -9.01 -3.19 -21.05
CA ARG A 244 -9.81 -3.55 -22.23
C ARG A 244 -11.08 -4.22 -21.75
#